data_AF-A0A537EVZ5-F1
#
_entry.id   AF-A0A537EVZ5-F1
#
_cell.length_a   1.000
_cell.length_b   1.000
_cell.length_c   1.000
_cell.angle_alpha   90.00
_cell.angle_beta   90.00
_cell.angle_gamma   90.00
#
_symmetry.space_group_name_H-M   'P 1'
#
loop_
_entity.id
_entity.type
_entity.pdbx_description
1 polymer ?
#
loop_
_entity_poly.entity_id
_entity_poly.type
_entity_poly.pdbx_seq_one_letter_code
_entity_poly.pdbx_strand_id
1 'polypeptide(L)'
;MLLCGLVFPLVVTGFAQVLLHDQANGSLAHLNGSNGRSVGSYLIAQNFSSPFFFHSRNVTLSASGVDPDITLEDALSQITRISAITNITQSDLSRLVGQNIERTSWVFGDEYVNVLRVNLALIQAYQTIYQKLDPSLFVQ
;
A
#
# COMPACT_ATOMS: atom_id res chain seq x y z
N MET A 1 12.13 -28.55 -23.97
CA MET A 1 12.84 -27.25 -23.89
C MET A 1 12.09 -26.14 -24.60
N LEU A 2 11.79 -26.22 -25.90
CA LEU A 2 11.04 -25.14 -26.60
C LEU A 2 9.62 -24.92 -26.08
N LEU A 3 8.87 -26.00 -25.83
CA LEU A 3 7.49 -25.88 -25.34
C LEU A 3 7.43 -25.24 -23.95
N CYS A 4 8.05 -25.85 -22.94
CA CYS A 4 7.99 -25.35 -21.56
C CYS A 4 8.89 -24.13 -21.29
N GLY A 5 9.93 -23.90 -22.11
CA GLY A 5 10.92 -22.84 -21.88
C GLY A 5 10.72 -21.58 -22.73
N LEU A 6 9.93 -21.65 -23.81
CA LEU A 6 9.71 -20.50 -24.68
C LEU A 6 8.23 -20.31 -25.01
N VAL A 7 7.56 -21.35 -25.53
CA VAL A 7 6.17 -21.23 -25.96
C VAL A 7 5.25 -20.96 -24.78
N PHE A 8 5.35 -21.77 -23.72
CA PHE A 8 4.53 -21.62 -22.52
C PHE A 8 4.66 -20.24 -21.84
N PRO A 9 5.87 -19.75 -21.47
CA PRO A 9 6.00 -18.45 -20.80
C PRO A 9 5.56 -17.27 -21.68
N LEU A 10 5.76 -17.33 -23.00
CA LEU A 10 5.30 -16.26 -23.91
C LEU A 10 3.78 -16.24 -24.03
N VAL A 11 3.14 -17.40 -24.12
CA VAL A 11 1.68 -17.49 -24.15
C VAL A 11 1.11 -16.96 -22.83
N VAL A 12 1.59 -17.44 -21.68
CA VAL A 12 1.10 -17.00 -20.36
C VAL A 12 1.32 -15.50 -20.17
N THR A 13 2.52 -14.98 -20.48
CA THR A 13 2.82 -13.54 -20.38
C THR A 13 1.95 -12.72 -21.32
N GLY A 14 1.79 -13.15 -22.58
CA GLY A 14 0.95 -12.46 -23.55
C GLY A 14 -0.51 -12.37 -23.09
N PHE A 15 -1.06 -13.47 -22.59
CA PHE A 15 -2.41 -13.48 -22.01
C PHE A 15 -2.51 -12.59 -20.76
N ALA A 16 -1.53 -12.65 -19.86
CA ALA A 16 -1.51 -11.84 -18.64
C ALA A 16 -1.45 -10.33 -18.96
N GLN A 17 -0.64 -9.92 -19.95
CA GLN A 17 -0.52 -8.53 -20.37
C GLN A 17 -1.80 -7.97 -21.00
N VAL A 18 -2.61 -8.82 -21.64
CA VAL A 18 -3.90 -8.42 -22.24
C VAL A 18 -5.01 -8.32 -21.20
N LEU A 19 -5.10 -9.28 -20.28
CA LEU A 19 -6.21 -9.38 -19.34
C LEU A 19 -5.95 -8.68 -18.00
N LEU A 20 -4.71 -8.67 -17.53
CA LEU A 20 -4.31 -8.33 -16.16
C LEU A 20 -3.04 -7.47 -16.17
N HIS A 21 -3.05 -6.39 -16.98
CA HIS A 21 -1.87 -5.55 -17.22
C HIS A 21 -1.23 -5.03 -15.93
N ASP A 22 -2.03 -4.53 -14.99
CA ASP A 22 -1.52 -3.97 -13.73
C ASP A 22 -0.85 -5.05 -12.86
N GLN A 23 -1.46 -6.24 -12.74
CA GLN A 23 -0.89 -7.33 -11.94
C GLN A 23 0.34 -7.94 -12.62
N ALA A 24 0.31 -8.07 -13.95
CA ALA A 24 1.43 -8.58 -14.74
C ALA A 24 2.68 -7.69 -14.65
N ASN A 25 2.49 -6.39 -14.44
CA ASN A 25 3.56 -5.41 -14.26
C ASN A 25 3.88 -5.13 -12.77
N GLY A 26 3.35 -5.94 -11.85
CA GLY A 26 3.74 -5.91 -10.44
C GLY A 26 2.91 -4.97 -9.55
N SER A 27 1.72 -4.56 -9.98
CA SER A 27 0.78 -3.74 -9.19
C SER A 27 1.42 -2.47 -8.62
N LEU A 28 1.98 -1.65 -9.51
CA LEU A 28 2.72 -0.44 -9.15
C LEU A 28 1.83 0.62 -8.49
N ALA A 29 2.35 1.22 -7.43
CA ALA A 29 1.73 2.32 -6.71
C ALA A 29 2.27 3.66 -7.19
N HIS A 30 1.38 4.63 -7.40
CA HIS A 30 1.74 5.94 -7.95
C HIS A 30 1.32 7.08 -7.01
N LEU A 31 2.23 8.03 -6.76
CA LEU A 31 1.94 9.29 -6.09
C LEU A 31 1.45 10.32 -7.13
N ASN A 32 0.28 10.91 -6.92
CA ASN A 32 -0.39 11.89 -7.81
C ASN A 32 -1.11 11.30 -9.05
N GLY A 33 -1.74 10.14 -8.90
CA GLY A 33 -2.59 9.55 -9.95
C GLY A 33 -1.81 8.83 -11.04
N SER A 34 -2.46 8.54 -12.18
CA SER A 34 -1.97 7.64 -13.24
C SER A 34 -0.70 8.10 -13.98
N ASN A 35 -0.35 9.39 -13.89
CA ASN A 35 0.88 9.96 -14.48
C ASN A 35 1.90 10.36 -13.40
N GLY A 36 1.68 9.86 -12.20
CA GLY A 36 2.44 10.18 -11.00
C GLY A 36 3.77 9.45 -10.91
N ARG A 37 4.58 9.84 -9.94
CA ARG A 37 5.85 9.16 -9.63
C ARG A 37 5.53 7.76 -9.09
N SER A 38 6.11 6.73 -9.70
CA SER A 38 6.04 5.36 -9.16
C SER A 38 6.80 5.30 -7.84
N VAL A 39 6.11 4.87 -6.78
CA VAL A 39 6.64 4.84 -5.40
C VAL A 39 6.80 3.45 -4.83
N GLY A 40 6.53 2.42 -5.63
CA GLY A 40 6.70 1.03 -5.25
C GLY A 40 5.59 0.16 -5.80
N SER A 41 5.31 -0.92 -5.09
CA SER A 41 4.26 -1.89 -5.42
C SER A 41 3.35 -2.09 -4.21
N TYR A 42 2.05 -2.25 -4.44
CA TYR A 42 1.10 -2.62 -3.39
C TYR A 42 1.39 -4.01 -2.79
N LEU A 43 2.18 -4.84 -3.46
CA LEU A 43 2.50 -6.21 -3.04
C LEU A 43 3.75 -6.28 -2.14
N ILE A 44 4.45 -5.17 -1.93
CA ILE A 44 5.72 -5.13 -1.21
C ILE A 44 5.65 -4.12 -0.06
N ALA A 45 5.95 -4.60 1.16
CA ALA A 45 6.09 -3.72 2.31
C ALA A 45 7.19 -2.68 2.09
N GLN A 46 6.86 -1.42 2.37
CA GLN A 46 7.82 -0.33 2.40
C GLN A 46 8.19 -0.03 3.85
N ASN A 47 9.46 0.30 4.09
CA ASN A 47 9.92 0.69 5.41
C ASN A 47 9.54 2.15 5.69
N PHE A 48 8.40 2.36 6.35
CA PHE A 48 8.01 3.66 6.87
C PHE A 48 8.61 3.87 8.27
N SER A 49 9.63 4.71 8.40
CA SER A 49 10.25 5.02 9.70
C SER A 49 9.64 6.25 10.39
N SER A 50 9.04 7.16 9.60
CA SER A 50 8.49 8.41 10.12
C SER A 50 7.21 8.17 10.94
N PRO A 51 7.07 8.79 12.13
CA PRO A 51 5.98 8.47 13.08
C PRO A 51 4.60 8.98 12.64
N PHE A 52 4.54 9.85 11.64
CA PHE A 52 3.31 10.37 11.04
C PHE A 52 2.69 9.45 9.98
N PHE A 53 3.36 8.35 9.61
CA PHE A 53 2.80 7.32 8.72
C PHE A 53 2.28 6.10 9.50
N PHE A 54 1.43 5.31 8.83
CA PHE A 54 1.14 3.95 9.23
C PHE A 54 2.36 3.06 8.96
N HIS A 55 2.65 2.17 9.90
CA HIS A 55 3.79 1.25 9.87
C HIS A 55 3.30 -0.17 9.67
N SER A 56 4.03 -0.93 8.85
CA SER A 56 3.83 -2.36 8.69
C SER A 56 4.30 -3.12 9.92
N ARG A 57 3.94 -4.40 9.99
CA ARG A 57 4.50 -5.32 10.96
C ARG A 57 6.02 -5.39 10.85
N ASN A 58 6.68 -5.73 11.96
CA ASN A 58 8.12 -5.89 11.97
C ASN A 58 8.52 -7.02 11.01
N VAL A 59 9.50 -6.76 10.13
CA VAL A 59 9.95 -7.70 9.09
C VAL A 59 10.40 -9.05 9.67
N THR A 60 10.96 -9.04 10.88
CA THR A 60 11.39 -10.27 11.60
C THR A 60 10.22 -11.14 12.07
N LEU A 61 9.01 -10.58 12.14
CA LEU A 61 7.79 -11.27 12.57
C LEU A 61 6.90 -11.68 11.39
N SER A 62 7.33 -11.44 10.15
CA SER A 62 6.63 -11.85 8.93
C SER A 62 7.34 -13.02 8.26
N ALA A 63 6.58 -14.06 7.87
CA ALA A 63 7.14 -15.22 7.18
C ALA A 63 7.77 -14.89 5.82
N SER A 64 7.27 -13.85 5.13
CA SER A 64 7.85 -13.35 3.88
C SER A 64 8.89 -12.25 4.10
N GLY A 65 8.88 -11.59 5.27
CA GLY A 65 9.69 -10.42 5.56
C GLY A 65 9.28 -9.14 4.80
N VAL A 66 8.26 -9.21 3.94
CA VAL A 66 7.83 -8.11 3.04
C VAL A 66 6.31 -7.96 2.99
N ASP A 67 5.60 -8.42 4.02
CA ASP A 67 4.14 -8.35 4.13
C ASP A 67 3.64 -6.89 4.20
N PRO A 68 2.95 -6.41 3.15
CA PRO A 68 2.50 -5.02 3.07
C PRO A 68 1.25 -4.75 3.92
N ASP A 69 0.62 -5.80 4.44
CA ASP A 69 -0.69 -5.74 5.07
C ASP A 69 -0.58 -5.83 6.59
N ILE A 70 -1.47 -5.11 7.28
CA ILE A 70 -1.65 -5.16 8.73
C ILE A 70 -3.11 -5.44 9.06
N THR A 71 -3.37 -5.94 10.27
CA THR A 71 -4.73 -6.14 10.75
C THR A 71 -5.45 -4.80 10.92
N LEU A 72 -6.78 -4.82 10.88
CA LEU A 72 -7.57 -3.63 11.15
C LEU A 72 -7.27 -3.07 12.56
N GLU A 73 -7.16 -3.95 13.56
CA GLU A 73 -6.84 -3.60 14.93
C GLU A 73 -5.47 -2.91 15.04
N ASP A 74 -4.46 -3.44 14.35
CA ASP A 74 -3.13 -2.83 14.31
C ASP A 74 -3.18 -1.43 13.67
N ALA A 75 -3.92 -1.26 12.57
CA ALA A 75 -4.09 0.04 11.93
C ALA A 75 -4.76 1.06 12.86
N LEU A 76 -5.84 0.67 13.54
CA LEU A 76 -6.57 1.52 14.48
C LEU A 76 -5.71 1.91 15.69
N SER A 77 -4.87 1.01 16.19
CA SER A 77 -3.97 1.30 17.32
C SER A 77 -2.96 2.43 17.03
N GLN A 78 -2.59 2.60 15.76
CA GLN A 78 -1.61 3.62 15.34
C GLN A 78 -2.21 5.02 15.19
N ILE A 79 -3.54 5.12 15.10
CA ILE A 79 -4.26 6.39 14.88
C ILE A 79 -3.92 7.43 15.95
N THR A 80 -3.84 7.01 17.21
CA THR A 80 -3.53 7.90 18.34
C THR A 80 -2.20 8.63 18.13
N ARG A 81 -1.16 7.91 17.69
CA ARG A 81 0.17 8.47 17.41
C ARG A 81 0.11 9.44 16.23
N ILE A 82 -0.49 9.01 15.12
CA ILE A 82 -0.53 9.79 13.89
C ILE A 82 -1.32 11.09 14.09
N SER A 83 -2.47 11.01 14.78
CA SER A 83 -3.31 12.16 15.12
C SER A 83 -2.54 13.21 15.93
N ALA A 84 -1.77 12.78 16.93
CA ALA A 84 -0.99 13.68 17.79
C ALA A 84 0.09 14.47 17.04
N ILE A 85 0.65 13.92 15.95
CA ILE A 85 1.74 14.53 15.18
C ILE A 85 1.22 15.37 14.02
N THR A 86 0.18 14.88 13.34
CA THR A 86 -0.36 15.50 12.12
C THR A 86 -1.46 16.52 12.41
N ASN A 87 -2.01 16.54 13.62
CA ASN A 87 -3.23 17.27 14.00
C ASN A 87 -4.49 16.86 13.21
N ILE A 88 -4.47 15.70 12.54
CA ILE A 88 -5.66 15.12 11.90
C ILE A 88 -6.53 14.47 13.00
N THR A 89 -7.86 14.62 12.91
CA THR A 89 -8.76 14.04 13.91
C THR A 89 -8.72 12.51 13.87
N GLN A 90 -8.84 11.86 15.04
CA GLN A 90 -8.88 10.39 15.12
C GLN A 90 -10.07 9.80 14.35
N SER A 91 -11.21 10.50 14.34
CA SER A 91 -12.40 10.11 13.57
C SER A 91 -12.13 10.11 12.06
N ASP A 92 -11.39 11.10 11.54
CA ASP A 92 -11.06 11.15 10.13
C ASP A 92 -10.04 10.08 9.74
N LEU A 93 -9.04 9.81 10.59
CA LEU A 93 -8.10 8.72 10.38
C LEU A 93 -8.80 7.35 10.42
N SER A 94 -9.72 7.15 11.36
CA SER A 94 -10.49 5.89 11.46
C SER A 94 -11.37 5.68 10.22
N ARG A 95 -11.99 6.76 9.72
CA ARG A 95 -12.75 6.74 8.47
C ARG A 95 -11.86 6.41 7.27
N LEU A 96 -10.66 7.00 7.20
CA LEU A 96 -9.71 6.73 6.13
C LEU A 96 -9.25 5.26 6.13
N VAL A 97 -8.96 4.70 7.30
CA VAL A 97 -8.64 3.27 7.46
C VAL A 97 -9.82 2.43 6.98
N GLY A 98 -11.04 2.74 7.43
CA GLY A 98 -12.27 2.05 7.02
C GLY A 98 -12.53 2.06 5.51
N GLN A 99 -12.12 3.12 4.80
CA GLN A 99 -12.23 3.22 3.34
C GLN A 99 -11.20 2.39 2.58
N ASN A 100 -10.12 1.94 3.25
CA ASN A 100 -9.02 1.17 2.67
C ASN A 100 -8.94 -0.25 3.25
N ILE A 101 -10.05 -0.76 3.81
CA ILE A 101 -10.14 -2.16 4.23
C ILE A 101 -10.29 -3.04 3.00
N GLU A 102 -9.48 -4.09 2.95
CA GLU A 102 -9.56 -5.16 1.96
C GLU A 102 -9.91 -6.49 2.62
N ARG A 103 -10.54 -7.35 1.82
CA ARG A 103 -10.90 -8.71 2.22
C ARG A 103 -10.80 -9.62 0.99
N THR A 104 -10.06 -10.71 1.13
CA THR A 104 -9.83 -11.68 0.06
C THR A 104 -11.11 -12.37 -0.40
N SER A 105 -11.95 -12.81 0.54
CA SER A 105 -13.28 -13.33 0.26
C SER A 105 -14.13 -13.32 1.54
N TRP A 106 -15.45 -13.35 1.42
CA TRP A 106 -16.34 -13.38 2.58
C TRP A 106 -16.17 -14.64 3.46
N VAL A 107 -15.61 -15.72 2.91
CA VAL A 107 -15.35 -16.99 3.63
C VAL A 107 -13.89 -17.15 4.03
N PHE A 108 -12.97 -16.41 3.40
CA PHE A 108 -11.54 -16.63 3.54
C PHE A 108 -10.81 -15.34 3.85
N GLY A 109 -10.15 -15.34 5.02
CA GLY A 109 -9.27 -14.27 5.47
C GLY A 109 -9.97 -13.20 6.30
N ASP A 110 -9.21 -12.67 7.26
CA ASP A 110 -9.62 -11.53 8.07
C ASP A 110 -9.55 -10.23 7.24
N GLU A 111 -10.18 -9.17 7.76
CA GLU A 111 -10.03 -7.83 7.19
C GLU A 111 -8.60 -7.34 7.42
N TYR A 112 -8.01 -6.78 6.36
CA TYR A 112 -6.66 -6.23 6.42
C TYR A 112 -6.59 -4.87 5.73
N VAL A 113 -5.52 -4.15 6.03
CA VAL A 113 -5.26 -2.82 5.48
C VAL A 113 -3.86 -2.81 4.91
N ASN A 114 -3.75 -2.48 3.62
CA ASN A 114 -2.46 -2.31 2.97
C ASN A 114 -1.82 -0.99 3.39
N VAL A 115 -0.61 -1.07 3.96
CA VAL A 115 0.06 0.09 4.58
C VAL A 115 0.43 1.15 3.55
N LEU A 116 0.94 0.73 2.38
CA LEU A 116 1.27 1.67 1.32
C LEU A 116 0.01 2.37 0.82
N ARG A 117 -1.07 1.62 0.56
CA ARG A 117 -2.34 2.17 0.08
C ARG A 117 -2.93 3.21 1.04
N VAL A 118 -3.03 2.89 2.33
CA VAL A 118 -3.58 3.85 3.31
C VAL A 118 -2.68 5.08 3.48
N ASN A 119 -1.35 4.92 3.43
CA ASN A 119 -0.42 6.06 3.47
C ASN A 119 -0.54 6.96 2.23
N LEU A 120 -0.73 6.39 1.03
CA LEU A 120 -0.96 7.19 -0.18
C LEU A 120 -2.30 7.95 -0.11
N ALA A 121 -3.36 7.29 0.37
CA ALA A 121 -4.66 7.94 0.60
C ALA A 121 -4.53 9.09 1.62
N LEU A 122 -3.71 8.92 2.64
CA LEU A 122 -3.44 9.92 3.67
C LEU A 122 -2.68 11.14 3.10
N ILE A 123 -1.64 10.90 2.29
CA ILE A 123 -0.89 11.96 1.60
C ILE A 123 -1.81 12.73 0.64
N GLN A 124 -2.67 12.03 -0.10
CA GLN A 124 -3.58 12.65 -1.07
C GLN A 124 -4.68 13.47 -0.38
N ALA A 125 -5.24 12.98 0.72
CA ALA A 125 -6.29 13.67 1.46
C ALA A 125 -5.77 14.90 2.24
N TYR A 126 -4.54 14.86 2.74
CA TYR A 126 -3.95 15.89 3.61
C TYR A 126 -2.68 16.49 3.04
N GLN A 127 -2.69 16.79 1.75
CA GLN A 127 -1.51 17.22 0.99
C GLN A 127 -0.75 18.39 1.64
N THR A 128 -1.48 19.38 2.18
CA THR A 128 -0.89 20.56 2.83
C THR A 128 -0.15 20.25 4.13
N ILE A 129 -0.57 19.22 4.87
CA ILE A 129 0.08 18.78 6.10
C ILE A 129 1.35 18.00 5.74
N TYR A 130 1.23 17.05 4.81
CA TYR A 130 2.35 16.21 4.38
C TYR A 130 3.43 16.98 3.65
N GLN A 131 3.07 18.01 2.87
CA GLN A 131 4.06 18.88 2.23
C GLN A 131 4.91 19.66 3.25
N LYS A 132 4.34 20.00 4.41
CA LYS A 132 5.08 20.65 5.51
C LYS A 132 5.94 19.67 6.30
N LEU A 133 5.45 18.45 6.50
CA LEU A 133 6.16 17.40 7.25
C LEU A 133 7.33 16.82 6.46
N ASP A 134 7.12 16.53 5.18
CA ASP A 134 8.13 15.99 4.29
C ASP A 134 7.93 16.53 2.86
N PRO A 135 8.61 17.64 2.52
CA PRO A 135 8.52 18.23 1.20
C PRO A 135 9.00 17.29 0.07
N SER A 136 9.86 16.31 0.38
CA SER A 136 10.46 15.43 -0.64
C SER A 136 9.43 14.52 -1.33
N LEU A 137 8.29 14.28 -0.68
CA LEU A 137 7.17 13.50 -1.22
C LEU A 137 6.56 14.12 -2.49
N PHE A 138 6.75 15.43 -2.69
CA PHE A 138 6.13 16.19 -3.79
C PHE A 138 7.14 16.74 -4.79
N VAL A 139 8.43 16.43 -4.63
CA VAL A 139 9.47 16.80 -5.59
C VAL A 139 9.60 15.68 -6.63
N GLN A 140 9.53 16.06 -7.91
CA GLN A 140 9.71 15.16 -9.06
C GLN A 140 11.16 14.71 -9.20
#